data_AF-A0A2K2A916-F1
#
_entry.id   AF-A0A2K2A916-F1
#
_cell.length_a   1.000
_cell.length_b   1.000
_cell.length_c   1.000
_cell.angle_alpha   90.00
_cell.angle_beta   90.00
_cell.angle_gamma   90.00
#
_symmetry.space_group_name_H-M   'P 1'
#
loop_
_entity.id
_entity.type
_entity.pdbx_description
1 polymer ?
#
loop_
_entity_poly.entity_id
_entity_poly.type
_entity_poly.pdbx_seq_one_letter_code
_entity_poly.pdbx_strand_id
1 'polypeptide(L)'
;MVRHSHQTWYGTASNINFFSMSKQFDVNGLKDCDQLVLERLQQSSSIGQEKGMPMDELCQQLKLPMEKIKESIRSLEDEGLIYSTIDEFHYKAT
;
A
#
# COMPACT_ATOMS: atom_id res chain seq x y z
N MET A 1 -25.97 -4.40 47.74
CA MET A 1 -25.27 -3.13 48.04
C MET A 1 -23.77 -3.37 47.81
N VAL A 2 -23.14 -2.39 47.20
CA VAL A 2 -21.91 -2.41 46.40
C VAL A 2 -20.65 -2.72 47.22
N ARG A 3 -19.65 -3.41 46.64
CA ARG A 3 -18.24 -2.97 46.67
C ARG A 3 -17.32 -3.79 45.76
N HIS A 4 -16.71 -3.05 44.84
CA HIS A 4 -15.81 -3.45 43.78
C HIS A 4 -14.42 -3.80 44.33
N SER A 5 -13.80 -4.84 43.78
CA SER A 5 -12.34 -5.01 43.82
C SER A 5 -11.81 -4.76 42.41
N HIS A 6 -11.13 -3.62 42.27
CA HIS A 6 -10.41 -3.20 41.08
C HIS A 6 -9.27 -4.15 40.75
N GLN A 7 -9.26 -4.67 39.52
CA GLN A 7 -8.11 -5.29 38.90
C GLN A 7 -7.63 -4.34 37.80
N THR A 8 -6.40 -3.90 37.96
CA THR A 8 -5.66 -2.96 37.11
C THR A 8 -5.56 -3.46 35.68
N TRP A 9 -6.09 -2.67 34.73
CA TRP A 9 -5.82 -2.84 33.30
C TRP A 9 -4.65 -1.93 32.89
N TYR A 10 -3.48 -2.52 32.65
CA TYR A 10 -2.48 -1.98 31.75
C TYR A 10 -1.95 -3.13 30.88
N GLY A 11 -2.82 -3.64 30.01
CA GLY A 11 -2.37 -4.39 28.85
C GLY A 11 -1.99 -3.40 27.76
N THR A 12 -0.73 -2.96 27.69
CA THR A 12 -0.20 -2.33 26.48
C THR A 12 0.03 -3.44 25.45
N ALA A 13 -1.02 -3.86 24.77
CA ALA A 13 -0.91 -4.66 23.56
C ALA A 13 -0.49 -3.75 22.40
N SER A 14 0.73 -3.23 22.46
CA SER A 14 1.37 -2.56 21.31
C SER A 14 2.23 -3.58 20.60
N ASN A 15 1.58 -4.49 19.89
CA ASN A 15 2.16 -5.04 18.68
C ASN A 15 1.02 -5.34 17.73
N ILE A 16 0.36 -4.27 17.29
CA ILE A 16 -0.42 -4.32 16.06
C ILE A 16 0.62 -4.65 15.00
N ASN A 17 0.64 -5.91 14.62
CA ASN A 17 1.34 -6.39 13.45
C ASN A 17 0.65 -5.71 12.25
N PHE A 18 1.03 -4.45 12.00
CA PHE A 18 0.55 -3.58 10.91
C PHE A 18 1.01 -4.09 9.54
N PHE A 19 1.49 -5.33 9.49
CA PHE A 19 1.79 -6.06 8.27
C PHE A 19 0.90 -7.31 8.14
N SER A 20 -0.36 -7.19 8.55
CA SER A 20 -1.42 -8.11 8.12
C SER A 20 -2.24 -7.50 6.98
N MET A 21 -1.56 -6.89 6.01
CA MET A 21 -2.14 -6.61 4.69
C MET A 21 -1.61 -7.62 3.67
N SER A 22 -1.58 -8.89 4.05
CA SER A 22 -1.77 -9.97 3.08
C SER A 22 -3.25 -9.97 2.71
N LYS A 23 -3.66 -8.97 1.93
CA LYS A 23 -4.86 -9.09 1.10
C LYS A 23 -4.53 -10.23 0.14
N GLN A 24 -4.99 -11.42 0.50
CA GLN A 24 -4.88 -12.63 -0.29
C GLN A 24 -5.62 -12.37 -1.60
N PHE A 25 -4.90 -11.86 -2.60
CA PHE A 25 -5.35 -11.92 -3.99
C PHE A 25 -4.95 -13.28 -4.52
N ASP A 26 -5.66 -14.31 -4.08
CA ASP A 26 -5.72 -15.56 -4.82
C ASP A 26 -6.64 -15.34 -6.02
N VAL A 27 -6.04 -15.05 -7.18
CA VAL A 27 -6.66 -15.30 -8.49
C VAL A 27 -5.57 -15.67 -9.49
N ASN A 28 -5.43 -16.96 -9.74
CA ASN A 28 -5.09 -17.52 -11.06
C ASN A 28 -4.07 -16.74 -11.92
N GLY A 29 -2.77 -16.90 -11.63
CA GLY A 29 -1.71 -16.91 -12.64
C GLY A 29 -1.39 -15.63 -13.45
N LEU A 30 -2.19 -14.57 -13.39
CA LEU A 30 -1.94 -13.28 -14.07
C LEU A 30 -2.48 -12.15 -13.19
N LYS A 31 -1.65 -11.60 -12.29
CA LYS A 31 -1.98 -10.36 -11.58
C LYS A 31 -2.10 -9.24 -12.62
N ASP A 32 -3.20 -8.49 -12.55
CA ASP A 32 -3.40 -7.33 -13.41
C ASP A 32 -2.28 -6.29 -13.19
N CYS A 33 -1.98 -5.46 -14.20
CA CYS A 33 -0.96 -4.44 -14.07
C CYS A 33 -1.29 -3.46 -12.92
N ASP A 34 -2.57 -3.14 -12.73
CA ASP A 34 -3.07 -2.29 -11.64
C ASP A 34 -2.72 -2.87 -10.28
N GLN A 35 -2.98 -4.16 -10.10
CA GLN A 35 -2.70 -4.92 -8.91
C GLN A 35 -1.20 -4.91 -8.56
N LEU A 36 -0.35 -5.11 -9.57
CA LEU A 36 1.10 -5.15 -9.42
C LEU A 36 1.67 -3.77 -9.05
N VAL A 37 1.18 -2.71 -9.68
CA VAL A 37 1.56 -1.33 -9.36
C VAL A 37 1.14 -0.97 -7.95
N LEU A 38 -0.12 -1.23 -7.58
CA LEU A 38 -0.63 -0.93 -6.24
C LEU A 38 0.16 -1.65 -5.15
N GLU A 39 0.46 -2.94 -5.34
CA GLU A 39 1.23 -3.71 -4.37
C GLU A 39 2.63 -3.12 -4.15
N ARG A 40 3.31 -2.69 -5.24
CA ARG A 40 4.63 -2.05 -5.11
C ARG A 40 4.57 -0.71 -4.40
N LEU A 41 3.54 0.08 -4.67
CA LEU A 41 3.31 1.35 -3.97
C LEU A 41 3.05 1.12 -2.48
N GLN A 42 2.23 0.14 -2.13
CA GLN A 42 1.98 -0.24 -0.73
C GLN A 42 3.25 -0.73 -0.02
N GLN A 43 4.08 -1.54 -0.70
CA GLN A 43 5.37 -1.99 -0.16
C GLN A 43 6.33 -0.83 0.11
N SER A 44 6.45 0.13 -0.83
CA SER A 44 7.32 1.30 -0.63
C SER A 44 6.84 2.23 0.50
N SER A 45 5.53 2.39 0.66
CA SER A 45 4.95 3.15 1.77
C SER A 45 5.31 2.53 3.12
N SER A 46 5.38 1.20 3.21
CA SER A 46 5.81 0.50 4.42
C SER A 46 7.29 0.68 4.77
N ILE A 47 8.16 0.97 3.81
CA ILE A 47 9.60 1.18 4.02
C ILE A 47 9.89 2.63 4.48
N GLY A 48 8.86 3.47 4.59
CA GLY A 48 9.01 4.86 5.04
C GLY A 48 9.57 5.78 3.96
N GLN A 49 9.43 5.41 2.67
CA GLN A 49 9.77 6.30 1.56
C GLN A 49 8.77 7.47 1.51
N GLU A 50 9.14 8.56 2.18
CA GLU A 50 8.28 9.74 2.32
C GLU A 50 7.94 10.38 0.96
N LYS A 51 8.89 10.32 0.01
CA LYS A 51 8.74 10.88 -1.34
C LYS A 51 7.77 10.12 -2.25
N GLY A 52 7.37 8.90 -1.93
CA GLY A 52 6.63 8.03 -2.86
C GLY A 52 7.54 7.37 -3.91
N MET A 53 7.01 6.40 -4.64
CA MET A 53 7.78 5.65 -5.65
C MET A 53 7.73 6.37 -7.00
N PRO A 54 8.87 6.59 -7.66
CA PRO A 54 8.89 7.17 -9.00
C PRO A 54 8.42 6.18 -10.06
N MET A 55 7.76 6.69 -11.10
CA MET A 55 7.24 5.88 -12.20
C MET A 55 8.31 5.04 -12.92
N ASP A 56 9.52 5.58 -13.11
CA ASP A 56 10.62 4.86 -13.75
C ASP A 56 10.99 3.59 -12.97
N GLU A 57 11.00 3.70 -11.64
CA GLU A 57 11.29 2.58 -10.77
C GLU A 57 10.19 1.51 -10.85
N LEU A 58 8.91 1.90 -10.94
CA LEU A 58 7.80 0.95 -11.21
C LEU A 58 8.03 0.18 -12.53
N CYS A 59 8.44 0.88 -13.58
CA CYS A 59 8.73 0.25 -14.88
C CYS A 59 9.86 -0.77 -14.77
N GLN A 60 10.96 -0.42 -14.10
CA GLN A 60 12.10 -1.31 -13.87
C GLN A 60 11.73 -2.52 -12.99
N GLN A 61 10.97 -2.27 -11.92
CA GLN A 61 10.61 -3.24 -10.90
C GLN A 61 9.58 -4.27 -11.38
N LEU A 62 8.60 -3.82 -12.17
CA LEU A 62 7.55 -4.66 -12.72
C LEU A 62 7.92 -5.24 -14.10
N LYS A 63 8.97 -4.70 -14.74
CA LYS A 63 9.42 -5.08 -16.09
C LYS A 63 8.29 -4.98 -17.13
N LEU A 64 7.40 -4.01 -16.92
CA LEU A 64 6.27 -3.69 -17.80
C LEU A 64 6.58 -2.45 -18.63
N PRO A 65 6.02 -2.31 -19.83
CA PRO A 65 6.20 -1.10 -20.63
C PRO A 65 5.61 0.12 -19.91
N MET A 66 6.29 1.26 -20.04
CA MET A 66 5.91 2.54 -19.44
C MET A 66 4.43 2.90 -19.69
N GLU A 67 3.91 2.60 -20.88
CA GLU A 67 2.51 2.86 -21.25
C GLU A 67 1.53 2.08 -20.37
N LYS A 68 1.81 0.80 -20.08
CA LYS A 68 0.98 -0.02 -19.21
C LYS A 68 0.99 0.49 -17.78
N ILE A 69 2.16 0.88 -17.27
CA ILE A 69 2.28 1.50 -15.95
C ILE A 69 1.48 2.80 -15.91
N LYS A 70 1.53 3.63 -16.96
CA LYS A 70 0.80 4.91 -17.06
C LYS A 70 -0.71 4.70 -17.04
N GLU A 71 -1.21 3.76 -17.85
CA GLU A 71 -2.63 3.37 -17.81
C GLU A 71 -3.00 2.93 -16.39
N SER A 72 -2.16 2.09 -15.77
CA SER A 72 -2.47 1.53 -14.46
C SER A 72 -2.52 2.59 -13.37
N ILE A 73 -1.53 3.47 -13.34
CA ILE A 73 -1.48 4.63 -12.44
C ILE A 73 -2.74 5.47 -12.59
N ARG A 74 -3.17 5.78 -13.82
CA ARG A 74 -4.38 6.59 -14.05
C ARG A 74 -5.64 5.89 -13.53
N SER A 75 -5.79 4.60 -13.80
CA SER A 75 -6.94 3.82 -13.29
C SER A 75 -6.96 3.83 -11.75
N LEU A 76 -5.82 3.55 -11.12
CA LEU A 76 -5.69 3.52 -9.66
C LEU A 76 -5.89 4.90 -9.02
N GLU A 77 -5.48 5.97 -9.69
CA GLU A 77 -5.69 7.35 -9.24
C GLU A 77 -7.17 7.76 -9.34
N ASP A 78 -7.85 7.38 -10.43
CA ASP A 78 -9.30 7.61 -10.62
C ASP A 78 -10.12 6.86 -9.56
N GLU A 79 -9.72 5.64 -9.21
CA GLU A 79 -10.32 4.87 -8.10
C GLU A 79 -9.95 5.40 -6.71
N GLY A 80 -9.02 6.36 -6.60
CA GLY A 80 -8.54 6.92 -5.33
C GLY A 80 -7.68 5.96 -4.50
N LEU A 81 -7.15 4.90 -5.11
CA LEU A 81 -6.28 3.92 -4.46
C LEU A 81 -4.84 4.44 -4.32
N ILE A 82 -4.45 5.37 -5.20
CA ILE A 82 -3.14 6.03 -5.15
C ILE A 82 -3.29 7.54 -5.35
N TYR A 83 -2.25 8.28 -4.99
CA TYR A 83 -2.16 9.71 -5.23
C TYR A 83 -0.71 10.11 -5.55
N SER A 84 -0.54 11.16 -6.35
CA SER A 84 0.76 11.82 -6.55
C SER A 84 1.16 12.57 -5.29
N THR A 85 2.43 12.48 -4.87
CA THR A 85 2.90 13.11 -3.63
C THR A 85 3.29 14.58 -3.84
N ILE A 86 4.58 14.83 -4.02
CA ILE A 86 5.20 16.14 -4.13
C ILE A 86 5.35 16.57 -5.59
N ASP A 87 5.30 15.59 -6.50
CA ASP A 87 5.57 15.74 -7.91
C ASP A 87 4.71 14.74 -8.70
N GLU A 88 4.35 15.08 -9.94
CA GLU A 88 3.46 14.28 -10.79
C GLU A 88 4.03 12.91 -11.16
N PHE A 89 5.33 12.66 -10.95
CA PHE A 89 5.98 11.40 -11.27
C PHE A 89 6.16 10.47 -10.05
N HIS A 90 5.75 10.89 -8.85
CA HIS A 90 5.92 10.12 -7.60
C HIS A 90 4.56 9.77 -6.99
N TYR A 91 4.35 8.48 -6.75
CA TYR A 91 3.05 7.98 -6.30
C TYR A 91 3.12 7.28 -4.95
N LYS A 92 2.02 7.34 -4.20
CA LYS A 92 1.81 6.57 -2.97
C LYS A 92 0.42 5.94 -2.97
N ALA A 93 0.32 4.78 -2.34
CA ALA A 93 -0.98 4.19 -2.03
C ALA A 93 -1.64 4.96 -0.88
N THR A 94 -2.96 5.13 -0.97
CA THR A 94 -3.84 5.68 0.06
C THR A 94 -3.91 4.79 1.30
#